data_AF-A0AAF0TVM9-F1
#
_entry.id   AF-A0AAF0TVM9-F1
#
_cell.length_a   1.000
_cell.length_b   1.000
_cell.length_c   1.000
_cell.angle_alpha   90.00
_cell.angle_beta   90.00
_cell.angle_gamma   90.00
#
_symmetry.space_group_name_H-M   'P 1'
#
loop_
_entity.id
_entity.type
_entity.pdbx_description
1 polymer ?
#
loop_
_entity_poly.entity_id
_entity_poly.type
_entity_poly.pdbx_seq_one_letter_code
_entity_poly.pdbx_strand_id
1 'polypeptide(L)'
;MLVGNMLTEDALPTYQTVINTWDGVRDETGSSPCPWAIWTRAWTAEENRHGDLLRTYLYLSGRVDMLMVEKTLQYLIGAGIVRLLLKIFIYSSFFFI
;
A
#
# COMPACT_ATOMS: atom_id res chain seq x y z
N MET A 1 -5.03 17.63 0.01
CA MET A 1 -4.93 16.55 1.02
C MET A 1 -5.33 15.19 0.43
N LEU A 2 -6.50 15.05 -0.21
CA LEU A 2 -7.00 13.76 -0.74
C LEU A 2 -6.06 13.04 -1.73
N VAL A 3 -5.42 13.79 -2.64
CA VAL A 3 -4.48 13.23 -3.63
C VAL A 3 -3.24 12.62 -2.97
N GLY A 4 -2.74 13.24 -1.89
CA GLY A 4 -1.60 12.72 -1.13
C GLY A 4 -1.92 11.38 -0.46
N ASN A 5 -3.13 11.26 0.11
CA ASN A 5 -3.59 10.01 0.71
C ASN A 5 -3.73 8.91 -0.35
N MET A 6 -4.31 9.20 -1.52
CA MET A 6 -4.41 8.24 -2.61
C MET A 6 -3.02 7.74 -3.08
N LEU A 7 -2.04 8.63 -3.21
CA LEU A 7 -0.68 8.26 -3.59
C LEU A 7 0.01 7.35 -2.56
N THR A 8 -0.26 7.53 -1.26
CA THR A 8 0.30 6.68 -0.20
C THR A 8 -0.39 5.32 -0.12
N GLU A 9 -1.70 5.24 -0.40
CA GLU A 9 -2.45 3.99 -0.46
C GLU A 9 -2.07 3.17 -1.70
N ASP A 10 -1.92 3.79 -2.88
CA ASP A 10 -1.57 3.08 -4.13
C ASP A 10 -0.10 2.61 -4.20
N ALA A 11 0.76 3.00 -3.24
CA ALA A 11 2.12 2.49 -3.13
C ALA A 11 2.20 1.07 -2.51
N LEU A 12 1.06 0.37 -2.39
CA LEU A 12 0.88 -0.98 -1.86
C LEU A 12 1.98 -2.02 -2.19
N PRO A 13 2.48 -2.12 -3.44
CA PRO A 13 3.52 -3.09 -3.79
C PRO A 13 4.82 -2.91 -2.99
N THR A 14 5.16 -1.66 -2.65
CA THR A 14 6.30 -1.35 -1.79
C THR A 14 6.05 -1.84 -0.35
N TYR A 15 4.81 -1.83 0.13
CA TYR A 15 4.49 -2.30 1.47
C TYR A 15 4.62 -3.81 1.62
N GLN A 16 4.07 -4.57 0.66
CA GLN A 16 4.18 -6.04 0.67
C GLN A 16 5.65 -6.48 0.61
N THR A 17 6.48 -5.77 -0.16
CA THR A 17 7.91 -6.06 -0.28
C THR A 17 8.64 -5.81 1.04
N VAL A 18 8.32 -4.72 1.76
CA VAL A 18 8.96 -4.45 3.05
C VAL A 18 8.49 -5.42 4.13
N ILE A 19 7.21 -5.84 4.18
CA ILE A 19 6.75 -6.87 5.13
C ILE A 19 7.46 -8.21 4.88
N ASN A 20 7.69 -8.57 3.61
CA ASN A 20 8.44 -9.77 3.24
C ASN A 20 9.95 -9.70 3.55
N THR A 21 10.47 -8.56 4.02
CA THR A 21 11.86 -8.42 4.51
C THR A 21 11.99 -8.45 6.04
N TRP A 22 10.92 -8.84 6.76
CA TRP A 22 10.96 -8.99 8.22
C TRP A 22 11.21 -10.45 8.61
N ASP A 23 12.28 -10.67 9.37
CA ASP A 23 12.60 -12.00 9.91
C ASP A 23 11.49 -12.47 10.86
N GLY A 24 10.96 -13.68 10.60
CA GLY A 24 9.89 -14.33 11.38
C GLY A 24 8.46 -14.11 10.87
N VAL A 25 8.23 -13.15 9.97
CA VAL A 25 6.89 -12.79 9.44
C VAL A 25 6.84 -12.89 7.91
N ARG A 26 8.00 -12.97 7.24
CA ARG A 26 8.11 -13.03 5.78
C ARG A 26 7.40 -14.22 5.16
N ASP A 27 6.80 -13.97 3.99
CA ASP A 27 6.37 -15.03 3.09
C ASP A 27 7.56 -15.51 2.25
N GLU A 28 8.13 -16.67 2.59
CA GLU A 28 9.31 -17.22 1.90
C GLU A 28 9.03 -17.68 0.47
N THR A 29 7.75 -17.92 0.13
CA THR A 29 7.35 -18.55 -1.15
C THR A 29 6.33 -17.72 -1.93
N GLY A 30 5.81 -16.63 -1.35
CA GLY A 30 4.68 -15.86 -1.91
C GLY A 30 3.31 -16.52 -1.72
N SER A 31 3.29 -17.73 -1.15
CA SER A 31 2.08 -18.52 -0.85
C SER A 31 2.23 -19.33 0.44
N SER A 32 3.17 -18.96 1.31
CA SER A 32 3.43 -19.70 2.55
C SER A 32 2.15 -19.85 3.38
N PRO A 33 1.93 -21.03 3.99
CA PRO A 33 0.81 -21.28 4.89
C PRO A 33 1.02 -20.70 6.29
N CYS A 34 2.14 -20.00 6.55
CA CYS A 34 2.35 -19.39 7.85
C CYS A 34 1.24 -18.34 8.15
N PRO A 35 0.70 -18.28 9.38
CA PRO A 35 -0.40 -17.37 9.71
C PRO A 35 -0.11 -15.91 9.37
N TRP A 36 1.16 -15.50 9.53
CA TRP A 36 1.64 -14.16 9.19
C TRP A 36 1.63 -13.86 7.69
N ALA A 37 1.98 -14.82 6.83
CA ALA A 37 1.90 -14.63 5.38
C ALA A 37 0.44 -14.61 4.89
N ILE A 38 -0.42 -15.45 5.48
CA ILE A 38 -1.87 -15.42 5.20
C ILE A 38 -2.45 -14.04 5.57
N TRP A 39 -2.15 -13.56 6.77
CA TRP A 39 -2.58 -12.23 7.22
C TRP A 39 -2.03 -11.11 6.32
N THR A 40 -0.74 -11.15 5.98
CA THR A 40 -0.11 -10.15 5.10
C THR A 40 -0.80 -10.08 3.75
N ARG A 41 -1.13 -11.22 3.13
CA ARG A 41 -1.84 -11.26 1.85
C ARG A 41 -3.28 -10.77 1.97
N ALA A 42 -3.99 -11.16 3.03
CA ALA A 42 -5.36 -10.72 3.29
C ALA A 42 -5.44 -9.20 3.53
N TRP A 43 -4.53 -8.66 4.34
CA TRP A 43 -4.43 -7.22 4.59
C TRP A 43 -4.06 -6.45 3.32
N THR A 44 -3.09 -6.95 2.53
CA THR A 44 -2.75 -6.34 1.23
C THR A 44 -3.98 -6.29 0.31
N ALA A 45 -4.80 -7.35 0.27
CA ALA A 45 -6.03 -7.37 -0.51
C ALA A 45 -7.12 -6.41 0.03
N GLU A 46 -7.11 -6.11 1.33
CA GLU A 46 -7.99 -5.11 1.94
C GLU A 46 -7.60 -3.69 1.53
N GLU A 47 -6.35 -3.32 1.79
CA GLU A 47 -5.86 -1.96 1.55
C GLU A 47 -5.86 -1.59 0.06
N ASN A 48 -5.69 -2.57 -0.83
CA ASN A 48 -5.82 -2.33 -2.28
C ASN A 48 -7.19 -1.75 -2.65
N ARG A 49 -8.26 -2.13 -1.94
CA ARG A 49 -9.62 -1.62 -2.21
C ARG A 49 -9.77 -0.16 -1.80
N HIS A 50 -8.99 0.31 -0.81
CA HIS A 50 -8.98 1.71 -0.42
C HIS A 50 -8.35 2.58 -1.52
N GLY A 51 -7.22 2.14 -2.09
CA GLY A 51 -6.56 2.78 -3.24
C GLY A 51 -7.47 2.86 -4.47
N ASP A 52 -8.07 1.73 -4.85
CA ASP A 52 -8.97 1.64 -6.02
C ASP A 52 -10.17 2.59 -5.88
N LEU A 53 -10.83 2.62 -4.72
CA LEU A 53 -11.97 3.49 -4.46
C LEU A 53 -11.60 4.98 -4.59
N LEU A 54 -10.48 5.39 -3.98
CA LEU A 54 -10.00 6.77 -4.04
C LEU A 54 -9.59 7.17 -5.46
N ARG A 55 -8.93 6.28 -6.20
CA ARG A 55 -8.55 6.47 -7.60
C ARG A 55 -9.78 6.68 -8.48
N THR A 56 -10.79 5.81 -8.38
CA THR A 56 -12.04 5.95 -9.13
C THR A 56 -12.76 7.24 -8.77
N TYR A 57 -12.84 7.59 -7.48
CA TYR A 57 -13.46 8.83 -7.04
C TYR A 57 -12.74 10.07 -7.62
N LEU A 58 -11.41 10.12 -7.56
CA LEU A 58 -10.63 11.23 -8.10
C LEU A 58 -10.78 11.34 -9.62
N TYR A 59 -10.74 10.20 -10.33
CA TYR A 59 -10.94 10.14 -11.77
C TYR A 59 -12.32 10.70 -12.17
N LEU A 60 -13.39 10.22 -11.53
CA LEU A 60 -14.75 10.66 -11.82
C LEU A 60 -15.04 12.10 -11.36
N SER A 61 -14.30 12.60 -10.37
CA SER A 61 -14.49 13.97 -9.89
C SER A 61 -14.15 15.03 -10.94
N GLY A 62 -13.24 14.72 -11.88
CA GLY A 62 -12.74 15.66 -12.89
C GLY A 62 -11.98 16.87 -12.32
N ARG A 63 -11.68 16.90 -11.02
CA ARG A 63 -11.04 18.03 -10.32
C ARG A 63 -9.51 17.92 -10.25
N VAL A 64 -8.94 16.81 -10.71
CA VAL A 64 -7.51 16.50 -10.57
C VAL A 64 -6.97 16.01 -11.91
N ASP A 65 -5.75 16.41 -12.22
CA ASP A 65 -5.00 15.89 -13.38
C ASP A 65 -4.45 14.50 -13.07
N MET A 66 -5.14 13.48 -13.58
CA MET A 66 -4.79 12.08 -13.36
C MET A 66 -3.46 11.69 -13.98
N LEU A 67 -3.02 12.35 -15.07
CA LEU A 67 -1.74 12.06 -15.71
C LEU A 67 -0.56 12.44 -14.81
N MET A 68 -0.70 13.56 -14.08
CA MET A 68 0.31 13.96 -13.10
C MET A 68 0.29 13.04 -11.87
N VAL A 69 -0.89 12.61 -11.41
CA VAL A 69 -1.02 11.66 -10.29
C VAL A 69 -0.35 10.33 -10.62
N GLU A 70 -0.58 9.76 -11.80
CA GLU A 70 0.04 8.50 -12.21
C GLU A 70 1.56 8.59 -12.36
N LYS A 71 2.07 9.70 -12.91
CA LYS A 71 3.51 9.96 -12.95
C LYS A 71 4.10 10.03 -11.55
N THR A 72 3.47 10.76 -10.64
CA THR A 72 3.93 10.86 -9.24
C THR A 72 3.93 9.49 -8.56
N LEU A 73 2.90 8.68 -8.79
CA LEU A 73 2.85 7.32 -8.27
C LEU A 73 4.01 6.46 -8.79
N GLN A 74 4.29 6.51 -10.10
CA GLN A 74 5.38 5.76 -10.69
C GLN A 74 6.74 6.17 -10.11
N TYR A 75 6.98 7.47 -9.90
CA TYR A 75 8.18 7.96 -9.24
C TYR A 75 8.26 7.51 -7.77
N LEU A 76 7.14 7.52 -7.05
CA LEU A 76 7.08 7.10 -5.64
C LEU A 76 7.41 5.61 -5.48
N ILE A 77 6.81 4.76 -6.31
CA ILE A 77 7.10 3.31 -6.32
C ILE A 77 8.57 3.06 -6.67
N GLY A 78 9.10 3.77 -7.67
CA GLY A 78 10.49 3.64 -8.09
C GLY A 78 11.52 4.15 -7.08
N ALA A 79 11.18 5.20 -6.31
CA ALA A 79 12.02 5.73 -5.25
C ALA A 79 12.00 4.85 -3.97
N GLY A 80 10.94 4.06 -3.79
CA GLY A 80 10.72 3.25 -2.61
C GLY A 80 10.29 4.09 -1.39
N ILE A 81 9.88 3.39 -0.33
CA ILE A 81 9.43 4.00 0.93
C ILE A 81 10.41 3.67 2.05
N VAL A 82 10.68 4.65 2.91
CA VAL A 82 11.50 4.46 4.10
C VAL A 82 10.78 3.54 5.09
N ARG A 83 11.46 2.46 5.50
CA ARG A 83 10.96 1.41 6.41
C ARG A 83 10.28 1.91 7.70
N LEU A 84 10.65 3.10 8.19
CA LEU A 84 10.07 3.71 9.38
C LEU A 84 8.63 4.21 9.18
N LEU A 85 8.33 4.78 8.01
CA LEU A 85 6.97 5.23 7.65
C LEU A 85 6.00 4.04 7.56
N LEU A 86 6.52 2.90 7.10
CA LEU A 86 5.77 1.66 7.00
C LEU A 86 5.38 1.08 8.36
N LYS A 87 6.31 1.14 9.34
CA LYS A 87 6.02 0.75 10.73
C LYS A 87 4.86 1.57 11.26
N ILE A 88 4.91 2.89 11.11
CA ILE A 88 3.83 3.77 11.57
C ILE A 88 2.51 3.43 10.90
N PHE A 89 2.50 3.19 9.58
CA PHE A 89 1.29 2.82 8.84
C PHE A 89 0.69 1.50 9.32
N ILE A 90 1.50 0.43 9.41
CA ILE A 90 1.05 -0.88 9.93
C ILE A 90 0.58 -0.76 11.38
N TYR A 91 1.32 -0.07 12.25
CA TYR A 91 0.92 0.13 13.64
C TYR A 91 -0.38 0.94 13.76
N SER A 92 -0.65 1.88 12.85
CA SER A 92 -1.93 2.60 12.81
C SER A 92 -3.06 1.76 12.24
N SER A 93 -2.82 0.94 11.22
CA SER A 93 -3.83 0.04 10.63
C SER A 93 -4.19 -1.12 11.55
N PHE A 94 -3.24 -1.60 12.38
CA PHE A 94 -3.48 -2.63 13.39
C PHE A 94 -4.49 -2.20 14.47
N PHE A 95 -4.78 -0.90 14.60
CA PHE A 95 -5.78 -0.35 15.53
C PHE A 95 -7.18 -0.19 14.92
N PHE A 96 -7.36 -0.51 13.63
CA PHE A 96 -8.65 -0.45 12.93
C PHE A 96 -9.28 -1.84 12.67
N ILE A 97 -8.70 -2.91 13.23
CA ILE A 97 -9.29 -4.25 13.38
C ILE A 97 -9.37 -4.57 14.87
#